data_AF-A0A5E4LD47-F1
#
_entry.id   AF-A0A5E4LD47-F1
#
_cell.length_a   1.000
_cell.length_b   1.000
_cell.length_c   1.000
_cell.angle_alpha   90.00
_cell.angle_beta   90.00
_cell.angle_gamma   90.00
#
_symmetry.space_group_name_H-M   'P 1'
#
loop_
_entity.id
_entity.type
_entity.pdbx_description
1 polymer ?
#
loop_
_entity_poly.entity_id
_entity_poly.type
_entity_poly.pdbx_seq_one_letter_code
_entity_poly.pdbx_strand_id
1 'polypeptide(L)'
;MPKYIIAGIDPGTAIGIAILDLQGRKIATLSASNGIGEAVALIERHGTPSLIACDKVPAPEMVQKAASYFSCRLYAPPRNIREEEKRLIARGAGVENNHERDAYAAAVFGFRFYANKLRQIDALPDLRHEEKEKIKHLLLKGYRIRDAFASLGTEEGIEDARGGERRQERELAQATSRHALSADELKERVSALARENSNLRLLLERLEGEKQELSSRLSLLQNDYRRSLLQDSELRRLKYQLQQSISRLGWGKKKKTKGSVIQGAGKQAPKETRPAQAVQPGKVGSQRAQHEKEPLKTREPRTVLQGKEEDINVEEEKLDIEKLVMEYRRGRNTGK
;
A
#
# COMPACT_ATOMS: atom_id res chain seq x y z
N MET A 1 7.58 -13.94 29.51
CA MET A 1 6.66 -13.94 28.35
C MET A 1 5.66 -12.81 28.53
N PRO A 2 5.20 -12.15 27.46
CA PRO A 2 4.23 -11.07 27.57
C PRO A 2 2.88 -11.60 28.08
N LYS A 3 2.24 -10.85 28.98
CA LYS A 3 0.95 -11.23 29.57
C LYS A 3 -0.19 -11.16 28.55
N TYR A 4 -0.15 -10.14 27.69
CA TYR A 4 -1.17 -9.87 26.70
C TYR A 4 -0.57 -9.91 25.30
N ILE A 5 -1.32 -10.49 24.36
CA ILE A 5 -0.85 -10.72 22.99
C ILE A 5 -1.90 -10.32 21.95
N ILE A 6 -1.44 -10.10 20.72
CA ILE A 6 -2.26 -10.03 19.50
C ILE A 6 -1.94 -11.29 18.70
N ALA A 7 -2.97 -12.04 18.32
CA ALA A 7 -2.81 -13.25 17.53
C ALA A 7 -3.39 -13.07 16.12
N GLY A 8 -2.56 -13.26 15.10
CA GLY A 8 -2.99 -13.41 13.71
C GLY A 8 -3.21 -14.89 13.39
N ILE A 9 -4.29 -15.19 12.68
CA ILE A 9 -4.67 -16.56 12.30
C ILE A 9 -4.98 -16.58 10.81
N ASP A 10 -4.28 -17.44 10.05
CA ASP A 10 -4.62 -17.78 8.67
C ASP A 10 -5.02 -19.26 8.57
N PRO A 11 -6.30 -19.57 8.31
CA PRO A 11 -6.74 -20.94 8.12
C PRO A 11 -6.39 -21.42 6.70
N GLY A 12 -5.78 -22.60 6.62
CA GLY A 12 -5.45 -23.31 5.38
C GLY A 12 -5.43 -24.82 5.58
N THR A 13 -4.60 -25.54 4.83
CA THR A 13 -4.30 -26.96 5.07
C THR A 13 -3.64 -27.15 6.44
N ALA A 14 -2.81 -26.19 6.82
CA ALA A 14 -2.42 -25.94 8.19
C ALA A 14 -2.87 -24.53 8.59
N ILE A 15 -3.04 -24.31 9.88
CA ILE A 15 -3.41 -23.02 10.46
C ILE A 15 -2.12 -22.28 10.79
N GLY A 16 -1.84 -21.20 10.07
CA GLY A 16 -0.78 -20.28 10.42
C GLY A 16 -1.18 -19.43 11.61
N ILE A 17 -0.29 -19.29 12.59
CA ILE A 17 -0.49 -18.48 13.79
C ILE A 17 0.71 -17.55 13.94
N ALA A 18 0.45 -16.27 14.17
CA ALA A 18 1.49 -15.31 14.51
C ALA A 18 1.13 -14.56 15.78
N ILE A 19 2.10 -14.39 16.66
CA ILE A 19 1.88 -13.82 17.99
C ILE A 19 2.75 -12.58 18.13
N LEU A 20 2.10 -11.44 18.41
CA LEU A 20 2.75 -10.16 18.69
C LEU A 20 2.46 -9.72 20.12
N ASP A 21 3.39 -8.97 20.72
CA ASP A 21 3.10 -8.24 21.95
C ASP A 21 2.28 -6.96 21.66
N LEU A 22 1.87 -6.24 22.70
CA LEU A 22 1.13 -4.99 22.54
C LEU A 22 2.01 -3.80 22.10
N GLN A 23 3.29 -4.03 21.82
CA GLN A 23 4.22 -3.10 21.18
C GLN A 23 4.40 -3.41 19.68
N GLY A 24 3.80 -4.50 19.19
CA GLY A 24 3.90 -4.95 17.80
C GLY A 24 5.17 -5.75 17.48
N ARG A 25 5.94 -6.17 18.49
CA ARG A 25 7.10 -7.05 18.28
C ARG A 25 6.66 -8.49 18.11
N LYS A 26 7.31 -9.21 17.19
CA LYS A 26 7.05 -10.64 16.95
C LYS A 26 7.56 -11.46 18.14
N ILE A 27 6.68 -12.28 18.71
CA ILE A 27 7.02 -13.26 19.76
C ILE A 27 7.26 -14.61 19.12
N ALA A 28 6.31 -15.09 18.31
CA ALA A 28 6.36 -16.41 17.69
C ALA A 28 5.55 -16.47 16.39
N THR A 29 5.95 -17.38 15.52
CA THR A 29 5.18 -17.84 14.35
C THR A 29 5.10 -19.35 14.44
N LEU A 30 3.91 -19.89 14.31
CA LEU A 30 3.59 -21.29 14.58
C LEU A 30 2.66 -21.81 13.48
N SER A 31 2.58 -23.13 13.36
CA SER A 31 1.65 -23.82 12.49
C SER A 31 0.91 -24.90 13.28
N ALA A 32 -0.41 -24.97 13.15
CA ALA A 32 -1.24 -26.02 13.74
C ALA A 32 -1.89 -26.87 12.64
N SER A 33 -1.77 -28.19 12.74
CA SER A 33 -2.32 -29.16 11.77
C SER A 33 -3.53 -29.92 12.30
N ASN A 34 -3.74 -29.91 13.62
CA ASN A 34 -4.80 -30.66 14.31
C ASN A 34 -6.06 -29.81 14.55
N GLY A 35 -6.26 -28.77 13.73
CA GLY A 35 -7.44 -27.91 13.76
C GLY A 35 -7.44 -26.84 14.85
N ILE A 36 -8.63 -26.30 15.14
CA ILE A 36 -8.79 -25.10 15.99
C ILE A 36 -8.37 -25.33 17.46
N GLY A 37 -8.55 -26.53 18.00
CA GLY A 37 -8.22 -26.83 19.40
C GLY A 37 -6.72 -26.70 19.67
N GLU A 38 -5.89 -27.21 18.76
CA GLU A 38 -4.43 -27.02 18.82
C GLU A 38 -4.06 -25.55 18.65
N ALA A 39 -4.68 -24.85 17.70
CA ALA A 39 -4.41 -23.43 17.50
C ALA A 39 -4.70 -22.58 18.74
N VAL A 40 -5.83 -22.84 19.40
CA VAL A 40 -6.20 -22.21 20.68
C VAL A 40 -5.17 -22.50 21.77
N ALA A 41 -4.80 -23.77 21.95
CA ALA A 41 -3.82 -24.16 22.97
C ALA A 41 -2.44 -23.54 22.73
N LEU A 42 -2.01 -23.43 21.47
CA LEU A 42 -0.76 -22.75 21.10
C LEU A 42 -0.80 -21.26 21.44
N ILE A 43 -1.92 -20.59 21.17
CA ILE A 43 -2.10 -19.19 21.51
C ILE A 43 -2.06 -18.98 23.03
N GLU A 44 -2.78 -19.79 23.80
CA GLU A 44 -2.83 -19.70 25.27
C GLU A 44 -1.47 -19.84 25.93
N ARG A 45 -0.62 -20.72 25.40
CA ARG A 45 0.76 -20.92 25.90
C ARG A 45 1.62 -19.67 25.83
N HIS A 46 1.31 -18.73 24.94
CA HIS A 46 2.12 -17.53 24.72
C HIS A 46 1.58 -16.27 25.42
N GLY A 47 0.34 -16.30 25.89
CA GLY A 47 -0.27 -15.19 26.64
C GLY A 47 -1.78 -15.10 26.44
N THR A 48 -2.40 -14.09 27.06
CA THR A 48 -3.83 -13.83 26.93
C THR A 48 -4.11 -12.97 25.69
N PRO A 49 -4.90 -13.45 24.71
CA PRO A 49 -5.23 -12.66 23.54
C PRO A 49 -6.02 -11.41 23.91
N SER A 50 -5.69 -10.31 23.26
CA SER A 50 -6.42 -9.03 23.33
C SER A 50 -7.15 -8.74 22.03
N LEU A 51 -6.63 -9.28 20.93
CA LEU A 51 -7.14 -9.11 19.57
C LEU A 51 -6.82 -10.38 18.78
N ILE A 52 -7.82 -10.89 18.06
CA ILE A 52 -7.62 -11.91 17.02
C ILE A 52 -7.71 -11.22 15.67
N ALA A 53 -6.79 -11.50 14.74
CA ALA A 53 -6.73 -10.87 13.43
C ALA A 53 -6.71 -11.90 12.30
N CYS A 54 -7.33 -11.57 11.17
CA CYS A 54 -7.22 -12.31 9.90
C CYS A 54 -6.91 -11.37 8.74
N ASP A 55 -6.53 -11.94 7.60
CA ASP A 55 -6.12 -11.23 6.39
C ASP A 55 -7.22 -11.10 5.32
N LYS A 56 -8.37 -11.74 5.56
CA LYS A 56 -9.49 -11.87 4.61
C LYS A 56 -10.75 -11.18 5.13
N VAL A 57 -11.55 -10.70 4.19
CA VAL A 57 -12.90 -10.18 4.42
C VAL A 57 -13.90 -10.88 3.48
N PRO A 58 -15.00 -11.46 4.00
CA PRO A 58 -15.32 -11.63 5.42
C PRO A 58 -14.32 -12.56 6.13
N ALA A 59 -14.23 -12.44 7.46
CA ALA A 59 -13.33 -13.27 8.25
C ALA A 59 -13.75 -14.75 8.18
N PRO A 60 -12.81 -15.71 8.05
CA PRO A 60 -13.15 -17.13 8.03
C PRO A 60 -13.81 -17.61 9.34
N GLU A 61 -14.74 -18.56 9.25
CA GLU A 61 -15.53 -19.07 10.39
C GLU A 61 -14.64 -19.58 11.54
N MET A 62 -13.53 -20.25 11.23
CA MET A 62 -12.60 -20.75 12.24
C MET A 62 -11.97 -19.60 13.06
N VAL A 63 -11.66 -18.49 12.41
CA VAL A 63 -11.09 -17.31 13.10
C VAL A 63 -12.17 -16.64 13.96
N GLN A 64 -13.42 -16.61 13.48
CA GLN A 64 -14.55 -16.13 14.30
C GLN A 64 -14.72 -16.99 15.55
N LYS A 65 -14.68 -18.32 15.43
CA LYS A 65 -14.73 -19.26 16.57
C LYS A 65 -13.58 -19.02 17.55
N ALA A 66 -12.35 -18.80 17.06
CA ALA A 66 -11.21 -18.49 17.90
C ALA A 66 -11.39 -17.15 18.65
N ALA A 67 -11.87 -16.10 17.97
CA ALA A 67 -12.17 -14.82 18.59
C ALA A 67 -13.26 -14.95 19.68
N SER A 68 -14.32 -15.72 19.41
CA SER A 68 -15.37 -16.02 20.38
C SER A 68 -14.85 -16.81 21.57
N TYR A 69 -13.99 -17.82 21.35
CA TYR A 69 -13.38 -18.61 22.41
C TYR A 69 -12.62 -17.72 23.41
N PHE A 70 -11.77 -16.83 22.90
CA PHE A 70 -11.00 -15.91 23.72
C PHE A 70 -11.80 -14.70 24.23
N SER A 71 -13.09 -14.59 23.90
CA SER A 71 -13.92 -13.41 24.13
C SER A 71 -13.17 -12.13 23.73
N CYS A 72 -12.59 -12.15 22.52
CA CYS A 72 -11.76 -11.08 21.98
C CYS A 72 -12.40 -10.48 20.74
N ARG A 73 -12.03 -9.24 20.45
CA ARG A 73 -12.44 -8.62 19.19
C ARG A 73 -11.71 -9.29 18.03
N LEU A 74 -12.44 -9.46 16.93
CA LEU A 74 -11.90 -9.89 15.66
C LEU A 74 -11.60 -8.68 14.77
N TYR A 75 -10.36 -8.58 14.31
CA TYR A 75 -9.95 -7.67 13.26
C TYR A 75 -9.99 -8.38 11.91
N ALA A 76 -10.69 -7.77 10.96
CA ALA A 76 -10.63 -8.10 9.54
C ALA A 76 -10.36 -6.79 8.76
N PRO A 77 -9.54 -6.84 7.70
CA PRO A 77 -9.22 -5.65 6.91
C PRO A 77 -10.43 -5.18 6.09
N PRO A 78 -10.49 -3.91 5.65
CA PRO A 78 -11.59 -3.39 4.84
C PRO A 78 -11.65 -4.00 3.42
N ARG A 79 -10.54 -4.59 2.98
CA ARG A 79 -10.39 -5.35 1.74
C ARG A 79 -9.42 -6.50 1.96
N ASN A 80 -9.48 -7.52 1.12
CA ASN A 80 -8.45 -8.56 1.12
C ASN A 80 -7.07 -7.92 0.92
N ILE A 81 -6.12 -8.35 1.75
CA ILE A 81 -4.74 -7.87 1.69
C ILE A 81 -4.06 -8.54 0.48
N ARG A 82 -3.40 -7.74 -0.36
CA ARG A 82 -2.70 -8.26 -1.54
C ARG A 82 -1.47 -9.06 -1.13
N GLU A 83 -1.12 -10.08 -1.91
CA GLU A 83 0.03 -10.94 -1.57
C GLU A 83 1.35 -10.16 -1.47
N GLU A 84 1.54 -9.15 -2.33
CA GLU A 84 2.69 -8.25 -2.29
C GLU A 84 2.78 -7.47 -0.97
N GLU A 85 1.64 -7.01 -0.43
CA GLU A 85 1.57 -6.30 0.85
C GLU A 85 1.98 -7.22 2.00
N LYS A 86 1.54 -8.49 1.97
CA LYS A 86 1.92 -9.50 2.97
C LYS A 86 3.42 -9.79 2.93
N ARG A 87 3.97 -9.98 1.72
CA ARG A 87 5.41 -10.23 1.52
C ARG A 87 6.26 -9.05 1.98
N LEU A 88 5.82 -7.81 1.75
CA LEU A 88 6.53 -6.62 2.21
C LEU A 88 6.56 -6.56 3.76
N ILE A 89 5.44 -6.84 4.41
CA ILE A 89 5.35 -6.82 5.88
C ILE A 89 6.17 -7.95 6.50
N ALA A 90 6.11 -9.15 5.94
CA ALA A 90 6.83 -10.31 6.46
C ALA A 90 8.33 -10.30 6.12
N ARG A 91 8.82 -9.33 5.33
CA ARG A 91 10.22 -9.24 4.95
C ARG A 91 11.10 -9.06 6.20
N GLY A 92 12.04 -9.98 6.40
CA GLY A 92 12.92 -9.98 7.57
C GLY A 92 12.25 -10.45 8.86
N ALA A 93 10.99 -10.90 8.82
CA ALA A 93 10.28 -11.40 10.00
C ALA A 93 10.63 -12.86 10.32
N GLY A 94 11.39 -13.58 9.48
CA GLY A 94 11.73 -14.99 9.70
C GLY A 94 10.50 -15.88 9.76
N VAL A 95 9.64 -15.81 8.74
CA VAL A 95 8.50 -16.71 8.52
C VAL A 95 8.92 -17.83 7.59
N GLU A 96 8.48 -19.06 7.84
CA GLU A 96 8.95 -20.23 7.10
C GLU A 96 8.02 -20.63 5.97
N ASN A 97 6.72 -20.38 6.12
CA ASN A 97 5.70 -20.80 5.15
C ASN A 97 4.70 -19.67 4.84
N ASN A 98 3.90 -19.88 3.78
CA ASN A 98 2.92 -18.89 3.33
C ASN A 98 1.81 -18.62 4.37
N HIS A 99 1.45 -19.62 5.19
CA HIS A 99 0.43 -19.47 6.23
C HIS A 99 0.94 -18.61 7.40
N GLU A 100 2.17 -18.80 7.84
CA GLU A 100 2.85 -17.97 8.84
C GLU A 100 3.03 -16.55 8.35
N ARG A 101 3.40 -16.37 7.07
CA ARG A 101 3.49 -15.06 6.42
C ARG A 101 2.15 -14.33 6.48
N ASP A 102 1.07 -15.02 6.12
CA ASP A 102 -0.27 -14.46 6.04
C ASP A 102 -0.83 -14.17 7.44
N ALA A 103 -0.60 -15.06 8.40
CA ALA A 103 -0.93 -14.87 9.81
C ALA A 103 -0.14 -13.69 10.43
N TYR A 104 1.15 -13.58 10.14
CA TYR A 104 1.99 -12.46 10.61
C TYR A 104 1.51 -11.14 10.02
N ALA A 105 1.23 -11.11 8.72
CA ALA A 105 0.66 -9.93 8.09
C ALA A 105 -0.67 -9.53 8.75
N ALA A 106 -1.57 -10.49 8.99
CA ALA A 106 -2.84 -10.24 9.69
C ALA A 106 -2.63 -9.61 11.07
N ALA A 107 -1.74 -10.17 11.89
CA ALA A 107 -1.42 -9.65 13.22
C ALA A 107 -0.88 -8.20 13.14
N VAL A 108 0.04 -7.93 12.21
CA VAL A 108 0.62 -6.60 12.01
C VAL A 108 -0.43 -5.59 11.53
N PHE A 109 -1.30 -5.96 10.60
CA PHE A 109 -2.39 -5.09 10.17
C PHE A 109 -3.36 -4.76 11.32
N GLY A 110 -3.70 -5.78 12.14
CA GLY A 110 -4.50 -5.59 13.35
C GLY A 110 -3.84 -4.64 14.33
N PHE A 111 -2.55 -4.82 14.62
CA PHE A 111 -1.78 -3.89 15.46
C PHE A 111 -1.78 -2.47 14.89
N ARG A 112 -1.47 -2.30 13.59
CA ARG A 112 -1.40 -1.00 12.92
C ARG A 112 -2.73 -0.25 12.96
N PHE A 113 -3.86 -0.96 12.87
CA PHE A 113 -5.19 -0.36 13.00
C PHE A 113 -5.40 0.30 14.37
N TYR A 114 -4.86 -0.30 15.44
CA TYR A 114 -4.96 0.24 16.81
C TYR A 114 -3.75 1.06 17.26
N ALA A 115 -2.66 1.09 16.48
CA ALA A 115 -1.38 1.67 16.88
C ALA A 115 -1.47 3.13 17.37
N ASN A 116 -2.36 3.95 16.80
CA ASN A 116 -2.55 5.33 17.27
C ASN A 116 -3.08 5.38 18.71
N LYS A 117 -4.06 4.53 19.04
CA LYS A 117 -4.66 4.48 20.38
C LYS A 117 -3.71 3.84 21.38
N LEU A 118 -2.99 2.79 20.98
CA LEU A 118 -1.98 2.14 21.82
C LEU A 118 -0.85 3.13 22.19
N ARG A 119 -0.37 3.92 21.21
CA ARG A 119 0.62 4.97 21.45
C ARG A 119 0.14 6.08 22.38
N GLN A 120 -1.13 6.46 22.31
CA GLN A 120 -1.71 7.42 23.26
C GLN A 120 -1.64 6.90 24.70
N ILE A 121 -1.86 5.60 24.92
CA ILE A 121 -1.73 4.98 26.25
C ILE A 121 -0.26 4.92 26.68
N ASP A 122 0.64 4.60 25.75
CA ASP A 122 2.10 4.56 26.03
C ASP A 122 2.66 5.91 26.47
N ALA A 123 2.15 7.01 25.89
CA ALA A 123 2.58 8.37 26.17
C ALA A 123 2.15 8.90 27.55
N LEU A 124 1.27 8.20 28.28
CA LEU A 124 0.81 8.64 29.61
C LEU A 124 1.94 8.46 30.64
N PRO A 125 2.41 9.54 31.30
CA PRO A 125 3.55 9.45 32.22
C PRO A 125 3.18 8.80 33.56
N ASP A 126 1.94 8.93 34.01
CA ASP A 126 1.53 8.60 35.39
C ASP A 126 1.23 7.11 35.64
N LEU A 127 1.45 6.26 34.65
CA LEU A 127 1.09 4.84 34.70
C LEU A 127 2.31 3.93 34.60
N ARG A 128 2.31 2.88 35.41
CA ARG A 128 3.30 1.80 35.32
C ARG A 128 3.10 1.01 34.03
N HIS A 129 4.15 0.30 33.61
CA HIS A 129 4.11 -0.50 32.39
C HIS A 129 2.97 -1.54 32.41
N GLU A 130 2.76 -2.22 33.54
CA GLU A 130 1.71 -3.23 33.69
C GLU A 130 0.29 -2.65 33.59
N GLU A 131 0.09 -1.44 34.11
CA GLU A 131 -1.19 -0.72 34.03
C GLU A 131 -1.49 -0.30 32.59
N LYS A 132 -0.47 0.21 31.88
CA LYS A 132 -0.57 0.52 30.46
C LYS A 132 -0.95 -0.71 29.64
N GLU A 133 -0.29 -1.83 29.88
CA GLU A 133 -0.57 -3.10 29.19
C GLU A 133 -2.01 -3.59 29.48
N LYS A 134 -2.49 -3.47 30.72
CA LYS A 134 -3.89 -3.80 31.09
C LYS A 134 -4.90 -2.88 30.39
N ILE A 135 -4.65 -1.57 30.34
CA ILE A 135 -5.52 -0.62 29.61
C ILE A 135 -5.55 -0.95 28.11
N LYS A 136 -4.39 -1.23 27.51
CA LYS A 136 -4.32 -1.62 26.09
C LYS A 136 -5.09 -2.91 25.83
N HIS A 137 -4.94 -3.91 26.70
CA HIS A 137 -5.70 -5.16 26.60
C HIS A 137 -7.21 -4.90 26.57
N LEU A 138 -7.73 -4.12 27.51
CA LEU A 138 -9.15 -3.76 27.58
C LEU A 138 -9.61 -2.95 26.36
N LEU A 139 -8.81 -1.99 25.92
CA LEU A 139 -9.11 -1.22 24.72
C LEU A 139 -9.25 -2.12 23.48
N LEU A 140 -8.33 -3.07 23.30
CA LEU A 140 -8.34 -4.01 22.17
C LEU A 140 -9.52 -4.99 22.25
N LYS A 141 -9.90 -5.41 23.46
CA LYS A 141 -11.14 -6.17 23.72
C LYS A 141 -12.42 -5.38 23.41
N GLY A 142 -12.33 -4.05 23.27
CA GLY A 142 -13.43 -3.19 22.86
C GLY A 142 -14.03 -2.34 23.97
N TYR A 143 -13.46 -2.36 25.18
CA TYR A 143 -13.89 -1.50 26.28
C TYR A 143 -13.60 -0.03 25.98
N ARG A 144 -14.40 0.87 26.56
CA ARG A 144 -14.12 2.31 26.47
C ARG A 144 -12.90 2.63 27.32
N ILE A 145 -12.13 3.62 26.89
CA ILE A 145 -10.92 4.05 27.61
C ILE A 145 -11.25 4.42 29.06
N ARG A 146 -12.37 5.11 29.30
CA ARG A 146 -12.82 5.47 30.66
C ARG A 146 -13.03 4.24 31.56
N ASP A 147 -13.68 3.21 31.03
CA ASP A 147 -13.96 1.98 31.78
C ASP A 147 -12.66 1.21 32.06
N ALA A 148 -11.72 1.23 31.11
CA ALA A 148 -10.40 0.64 31.30
C ALA A 148 -9.62 1.31 32.43
N PHE A 149 -9.68 2.64 32.56
CA PHE A 149 -9.09 3.36 33.68
C PHE A 149 -9.76 3.05 35.02
N ALA A 150 -11.09 2.96 35.05
CA ALA A 150 -11.83 2.60 36.26
C ALA A 150 -11.42 1.22 36.79
N SER A 151 -11.13 0.26 35.90
CA SER A 151 -10.67 -1.09 36.25
C SER A 151 -9.27 -1.19 36.86
N LEU A 152 -8.53 -0.08 36.92
CA LEU A 152 -7.26 0.00 37.64
C LEU A 152 -7.45 0.25 39.14
N GLY A 153 -8.60 0.81 39.55
CA GLY A 153 -8.90 1.16 40.94
C GLY A 153 -9.56 0.04 41.76
N THR A 154 -9.99 -1.05 41.13
CA THR A 154 -10.62 -2.20 41.77
C THR A 154 -9.91 -3.48 41.33
N GLU A 155 -9.22 -4.16 42.25
CA GLU A 155 -8.52 -5.43 41.97
C GLU A 155 -9.45 -6.64 41.81
N GLU A 156 -10.76 -6.48 41.95
CA GLU A 156 -11.70 -7.61 41.87
C GLU A 156 -12.39 -7.72 40.50
N GLY A 157 -12.08 -8.82 39.80
CA GLY A 157 -13.00 -9.59 38.97
C GLY A 157 -13.70 -8.88 37.81
N ILE A 158 -13.13 -8.99 36.61
CA ILE A 158 -13.93 -8.97 35.37
C ILE A 158 -13.96 -10.40 34.82
N GLU A 159 -14.63 -11.28 35.55
CA GLU A 159 -15.27 -12.44 34.94
C GLU A 159 -16.66 -12.00 34.42
N ASP A 160 -17.13 -12.67 33.36
CA ASP A 160 -18.40 -12.47 32.67
C ASP A 160 -18.47 -11.42 31.53
N ALA A 161 -17.70 -11.72 30.48
CA ALA A 161 -17.99 -11.31 29.10
C ALA A 161 -19.32 -11.88 28.52
N ARG A 162 -20.25 -12.38 29.35
CA ARG A 162 -21.63 -12.74 28.95
C ARG A 162 -22.69 -11.81 29.52
N GLY A 163 -22.33 -10.96 30.47
CA GLY A 163 -23.23 -9.97 31.06
C GLY A 163 -23.33 -8.67 30.23
N GLY A 164 -22.25 -8.26 29.55
CA GLY A 164 -22.19 -6.97 28.85
C GLY A 164 -23.20 -6.82 27.72
N GLU A 165 -23.40 -7.85 26.89
CA GLU A 165 -24.30 -7.76 25.74
C GLU A 165 -25.79 -7.89 26.13
N ARG A 166 -26.14 -8.77 27.09
CA ARG A 166 -27.52 -8.89 27.59
C ARG A 166 -27.92 -7.76 28.54
N ARG A 167 -26.95 -7.20 29.28
CA ARG A 167 -27.18 -6.01 30.11
C ARG A 167 -27.23 -4.75 29.25
N GLN A 168 -26.45 -4.65 28.17
CA GLN A 168 -26.65 -3.61 27.16
C GLN A 168 -27.99 -3.74 26.46
N GLU A 169 -28.49 -4.93 26.11
CA GLU A 169 -29.81 -5.05 25.47
C GLU A 169 -30.96 -4.68 26.42
N ARG A 170 -30.86 -5.05 27.70
CA ARG A 170 -31.83 -4.66 28.75
C ARG A 170 -31.71 -3.20 29.20
N GLU A 171 -30.49 -2.65 29.25
CA GLU A 171 -30.25 -1.23 29.50
C GLU A 171 -30.56 -0.37 28.28
N LEU A 172 -30.40 -0.84 27.04
CA LEU A 172 -30.91 -0.16 25.85
C LEU A 172 -32.43 -0.14 25.90
N ALA A 173 -33.08 -1.25 26.27
CA ALA A 173 -34.54 -1.28 26.43
C ALA A 173 -35.03 -0.32 27.53
N GLN A 174 -34.34 -0.24 28.68
CA GLN A 174 -34.69 0.68 29.79
C GLN A 174 -34.21 2.13 29.58
N ALA A 175 -33.15 2.36 28.80
CA ALA A 175 -32.68 3.69 28.40
C ALA A 175 -33.52 4.25 27.25
N THR A 176 -34.06 3.39 26.37
CA THR A 176 -35.06 3.79 25.36
C THR A 176 -36.34 4.30 26.03
N SER A 177 -36.68 3.83 27.23
CA SER A 177 -37.80 4.38 28.02
C SER A 177 -37.46 5.62 28.85
N ARG A 178 -36.17 5.95 29.07
CA ARG A 178 -35.73 7.09 29.91
C ARG A 178 -35.11 8.25 29.13
N HIS A 179 -34.70 8.01 27.88
CA HIS A 179 -34.18 9.02 26.95
C HIS A 179 -34.80 8.83 25.55
N ALA A 180 -36.13 8.74 25.48
CA ALA A 180 -36.79 9.13 24.25
C ALA A 180 -36.56 10.64 24.10
N LEU A 181 -35.57 11.03 23.27
CA LEU A 181 -35.57 12.34 22.64
C LEU A 181 -37.00 12.60 22.18
N SER A 182 -37.55 13.77 22.48
CA SER A 182 -38.92 14.07 22.10
C SER A 182 -39.08 13.79 20.60
N ALA A 183 -40.23 13.27 20.16
CA ALA A 183 -40.45 12.93 18.76
C ALA A 183 -40.09 14.11 17.82
N ASP A 184 -40.11 15.33 18.33
CA ASP A 184 -39.73 16.54 17.62
C ASP A 184 -38.21 16.77 17.54
N GLU A 185 -37.44 16.44 18.57
CA GLU A 185 -35.97 16.49 18.54
C GLU A 185 -35.39 15.47 17.55
N LEU A 186 -36.02 14.29 17.47
CA LEU A 186 -35.68 13.27 16.48
C LEU A 186 -36.00 13.74 15.05
N LYS A 187 -37.15 14.37 14.82
CA LYS A 187 -37.50 14.95 13.51
C LYS A 187 -36.52 16.04 13.11
N GLU A 188 -36.13 16.91 14.04
CA GLU A 188 -35.17 17.97 13.77
C GLU A 188 -33.78 17.40 13.42
N ARG A 189 -33.34 16.36 14.15
CA ARG A 189 -32.10 15.65 13.87
C ARG A 189 -32.13 14.96 12.51
N VAL A 190 -33.23 14.30 12.16
CA VAL A 190 -33.43 13.64 10.86
C VAL A 190 -33.42 14.67 9.74
N SER A 191 -34.07 15.82 9.93
CA SER A 191 -34.06 16.92 8.96
C SER A 191 -32.66 17.51 8.77
N ALA A 192 -31.92 17.73 9.86
CA ALA A 192 -30.54 18.22 9.81
C ALA A 192 -29.60 17.23 9.08
N LEU A 193 -29.70 15.94 9.43
CA LEU A 193 -28.93 14.87 8.78
C LEU A 193 -29.31 14.71 7.30
N ALA A 194 -30.60 14.86 6.95
CA ALA A 194 -31.05 14.81 5.56
C ALA A 194 -30.49 15.96 4.73
N ARG A 195 -30.42 17.18 5.29
CA ARG A 195 -29.78 18.34 4.66
C ARG A 195 -28.29 18.12 4.47
N GLU A 196 -27.59 17.61 5.49
CA GLU A 196 -26.17 17.30 5.40
C GLU A 196 -25.90 16.22 4.33
N ASN A 197 -26.72 15.16 4.28
CA ASN A 197 -26.61 14.11 3.28
C ASN A 197 -26.81 14.67 1.86
N SER A 198 -27.79 15.57 1.68
CA SER A 198 -28.01 16.27 0.41
C SER A 198 -26.81 17.11 0.00
N ASN A 199 -26.24 17.89 0.92
CA ASN A 199 -25.05 18.71 0.66
C ASN A 199 -23.82 17.85 0.32
N LEU A 200 -23.62 16.74 1.03
CA LEU A 200 -22.53 15.81 0.76
C LEU A 200 -22.68 15.14 -0.60
N ARG A 201 -23.91 14.80 -1.02
CA ARG A 201 -24.18 14.24 -2.35
C ARG A 201 -23.87 15.25 -3.45
N LEU A 202 -24.27 16.51 -3.31
CA LEU A 202 -23.93 17.58 -4.26
C LEU A 202 -22.42 17.80 -4.36
N LEU A 203 -21.71 17.74 -3.22
CA LEU A 203 -20.25 17.85 -3.21
C LEU A 203 -19.59 16.68 -3.93
N LEU A 204 -20.08 15.46 -3.71
CA LEU A 204 -19.60 14.26 -4.41
C LEU A 204 -19.78 14.39 -5.92
N GLU A 205 -20.97 14.79 -6.38
CA GLU A 205 -21.25 14.97 -7.79
C GLU A 205 -20.32 16.01 -8.44
N ARG A 206 -20.10 17.13 -7.75
CA ARG A 206 -19.13 18.15 -8.20
C ARG A 206 -17.71 17.60 -8.30
N LEU A 207 -17.23 16.91 -7.27
CA LEU A 207 -15.87 16.35 -7.25
C LEU A 207 -15.69 15.26 -8.31
N GLU A 208 -16.72 14.46 -8.57
CA GLU A 208 -16.72 13.47 -9.64
C GLU A 208 -16.68 14.12 -11.02
N GLY A 209 -17.42 15.22 -11.22
CA GLY A 209 -17.34 16.04 -12.44
C GLY A 209 -15.94 16.62 -12.65
N GLU A 210 -15.35 17.24 -11.62
CA GLU A 210 -13.98 17.77 -11.68
C GLU A 210 -12.94 16.67 -12.00
N LYS A 211 -13.11 15.48 -11.41
CA LYS A 211 -12.26 14.32 -11.71
C LYS A 211 -12.37 13.88 -13.17
N GLN A 212 -13.59 13.80 -13.70
CA GLN A 212 -13.81 13.42 -15.11
C GLN A 212 -13.21 14.45 -16.07
N GLU A 213 -13.34 15.74 -15.77
CA GLU A 213 -12.76 16.81 -16.57
C GLU A 213 -11.22 16.74 -16.56
N LEU A 214 -10.61 16.63 -15.38
CA LEU A 214 -9.16 16.51 -15.24
C LEU A 214 -8.63 15.25 -15.95
N SER A 215 -9.34 14.13 -15.83
CA SER A 215 -8.98 12.89 -16.52
C SER A 215 -9.05 13.04 -18.04
N SER A 216 -10.05 13.76 -18.55
CA SER A 216 -10.19 14.03 -19.98
C SER A 216 -9.07 14.93 -20.49
N ARG A 217 -8.74 16.00 -19.76
CA ARG A 217 -7.60 16.88 -20.07
C ARG A 217 -6.27 16.12 -20.07
N LEU A 218 -6.08 15.22 -19.09
CA LEU A 218 -4.86 14.41 -19.00
C LEU A 218 -4.73 13.46 -20.19
N SER A 219 -5.84 12.83 -20.61
CA SER A 219 -5.88 12.00 -21.81
C SER A 219 -5.53 12.78 -23.09
N LEU A 220 -6.07 14.00 -23.25
CA LEU A 220 -5.72 14.87 -24.38
C LEU A 220 -4.23 15.22 -24.38
N LEU A 221 -3.68 15.65 -23.25
CA LEU A 221 -2.26 15.97 -23.11
C LEU A 221 -1.36 14.76 -23.41
N GLN A 222 -1.74 13.56 -22.96
CA GLN A 222 -1.00 12.32 -23.27
C GLN A 222 -1.00 12.01 -24.78
N ASN A 223 -2.15 12.21 -25.45
CA ASN A 223 -2.27 12.00 -26.88
C ASN A 223 -1.43 13.01 -27.68
N ASP A 224 -1.44 14.28 -27.26
CA ASP A 224 -0.64 15.33 -27.89
C ASP A 224 0.85 15.09 -27.70
N TYR A 225 1.28 14.70 -26.49
CA TYR A 225 2.66 14.30 -26.22
C TYR A 225 3.09 13.12 -27.10
N ARG A 226 2.22 12.10 -27.24
CA ARG A 226 2.48 10.95 -28.10
C ARG A 226 2.60 11.35 -29.57
N ARG A 227 1.77 12.27 -30.06
CA ARG A 227 1.87 12.81 -31.43
C ARG A 227 3.17 13.58 -31.64
N SER A 228 3.57 14.42 -30.70
CA SER A 228 4.82 15.16 -30.78
C SER A 228 6.03 14.22 -30.83
N LEU A 229 6.05 13.17 -30.01
CA LEU A 229 7.11 12.15 -30.05
C LEU A 229 7.20 11.45 -31.42
N LEU A 230 6.05 11.13 -32.03
CA LEU A 230 6.00 10.55 -33.38
C LEU A 230 6.54 11.52 -34.42
N GLN A 231 6.09 12.78 -34.41
CA GLN A 231 6.58 13.82 -35.32
C GLN A 231 8.09 14.05 -35.16
N ASP A 232 8.61 14.07 -33.94
CA ASP A 232 10.03 14.20 -33.66
C ASP A 232 10.83 13.01 -34.20
N SER A 233 10.29 11.80 -34.09
CA SER A 233 10.92 10.59 -34.63
C SER A 233 10.97 10.62 -36.17
N GLU A 234 9.91 11.10 -36.81
CA GLU A 234 9.85 11.30 -38.26
C GLU A 234 10.81 12.40 -38.70
N LEU A 235 10.84 13.52 -38.00
CA LEU A 235 11.77 14.62 -38.27
C LEU A 235 13.22 14.15 -38.17
N ARG A 236 13.57 13.37 -37.14
CA ARG A 236 14.90 12.75 -37.01
C ARG A 236 15.20 11.83 -38.21
N ARG A 237 14.23 11.02 -38.64
CA ARG A 237 14.37 10.14 -39.81
C ARG A 237 14.60 10.93 -41.10
N LEU A 238 13.77 11.94 -41.36
CA LEU A 238 13.89 12.79 -42.55
C LEU A 238 15.20 13.58 -42.55
N LYS A 239 15.62 14.14 -41.40
CA LYS A 239 16.92 14.81 -41.26
C LYS A 239 18.07 13.87 -41.60
N TYR A 240 18.04 12.63 -41.09
CA TYR A 240 19.05 11.62 -41.44
C TYR A 240 19.05 11.30 -42.93
N GLN A 241 17.89 11.10 -43.54
CA GLN A 241 17.77 10.86 -44.98
C GLN A 241 18.28 12.04 -45.82
N LEU A 242 17.94 13.27 -45.43
CA LEU A 242 18.43 14.48 -46.09
C LEU A 242 19.94 14.59 -46.00
N GLN A 243 20.53 14.35 -44.82
CA GLN A 243 21.97 14.35 -44.62
C GLN A 243 22.67 13.29 -45.49
N GLN A 244 22.09 12.10 -45.62
CA GLN A 244 22.57 11.05 -46.51
C GLN A 244 22.48 11.48 -47.99
N SER A 245 21.38 12.10 -48.41
CA SER A 245 21.20 12.61 -49.77
C SER A 245 22.15 13.76 -50.10
N ILE A 246 22.36 14.71 -49.19
CA ILE A 246 23.36 15.78 -49.33
C ILE A 246 24.76 15.20 -49.47
N SER A 247 25.10 14.19 -48.65
CA SER A 247 26.39 13.50 -48.73
C SER A 247 26.59 12.78 -50.06
N ARG A 248 25.53 12.20 -50.64
CA ARG A 248 25.54 11.55 -51.96
C ARG A 248 25.61 12.53 -53.12
N LEU A 249 24.96 13.69 -53.00
CA LEU A 249 24.95 14.73 -54.03
C LEU A 249 26.30 15.47 -54.14
N GLY A 250 27.29 15.15 -53.29
CA GLY A 250 28.66 15.65 -53.44
C GLY A 250 28.79 17.18 -53.36
N TRP A 251 27.77 17.88 -52.85
CA TRP A 251 27.74 19.32 -52.75
C TRP A 251 28.60 19.78 -51.57
N GLY A 252 29.91 19.76 -51.78
CA GLY A 252 30.91 20.11 -50.77
C GLY A 252 32.33 19.70 -51.13
N LYS A 253 32.55 18.86 -52.15
CA LYS A 253 33.90 18.56 -52.65
C LYS A 253 34.22 19.37 -53.91
N LYS A 254 34.37 20.70 -53.76
CA LYS A 254 35.15 21.51 -54.71
C LYS A 254 36.41 22.08 -54.05
N LYS A 255 37.52 21.42 -54.43
CA LYS A 255 38.91 21.88 -54.57
C LYS A 255 39.64 22.45 -53.34
N LYS A 256 40.43 21.58 -52.70
CA LYS A 256 41.81 21.92 -52.31
C LYS A 256 42.78 21.08 -53.15
N THR A 257 43.23 21.63 -54.27
CA THR A 257 44.46 21.20 -54.94
C THR A 257 45.59 22.12 -54.48
N LYS A 258 46.45 21.53 -53.64
CA LYS A 258 47.88 21.78 -53.38
C LYS A 258 48.50 23.08 -53.91
N GLY A 259 48.88 23.94 -52.95
CA GLY A 259 50.28 24.25 -52.66
C GLY A 259 51.09 25.08 -53.66
N SER A 260 51.30 26.36 -53.32
CA SER A 260 52.62 27.00 -53.33
C SER A 260 52.55 28.37 -52.60
N VAL A 261 53.21 28.45 -51.44
CA VAL A 261 54.00 29.60 -50.92
C VAL A 261 53.16 30.87 -50.56
N ILE A 262 53.10 31.42 -49.32
CA ILE A 262 54.13 31.97 -48.41
C ILE A 262 53.59 32.04 -46.97
N GLN A 263 54.51 31.82 -46.01
CA GLN A 263 54.62 32.20 -44.59
C GLN A 263 53.49 32.96 -43.88
N GLY A 264 53.29 32.60 -42.59
CA GLY A 264 52.86 33.58 -41.57
C GLY A 264 52.03 33.03 -40.41
N ALA A 265 52.73 32.64 -39.33
CA ALA A 265 52.33 32.74 -37.93
C ALA A 265 50.91 32.31 -37.44
N GLY A 266 50.91 31.36 -36.49
CA GLY A 266 50.31 31.66 -35.19
C GLY A 266 49.09 30.85 -34.74
N LYS A 267 49.39 30.01 -33.73
CA LYS A 267 48.56 29.63 -32.57
C LYS A 267 47.68 28.38 -32.65
N GLN A 268 47.96 27.54 -31.65
CA GLN A 268 47.42 26.24 -31.28
C GLN A 268 46.09 26.37 -30.53
N ALA A 269 45.25 25.32 -30.55
CA ALA A 269 44.69 24.57 -29.39
C ALA A 269 43.52 23.66 -29.89
N PRO A 270 42.99 22.69 -29.13
CA PRO A 270 43.35 21.28 -29.32
C PRO A 270 42.17 20.36 -29.70
N LYS A 271 42.56 19.11 -29.99
CA LYS A 271 41.79 17.94 -30.39
C LYS A 271 40.79 17.48 -29.32
N GLU A 272 39.69 16.86 -29.75
CA GLU A 272 39.14 15.68 -29.07
C GLU A 272 38.36 14.77 -30.04
N THR A 273 38.15 13.53 -29.59
CA THR A 273 38.24 12.26 -30.31
C THR A 273 36.90 11.69 -30.81
N ARG A 274 36.98 10.80 -31.83
CA ARG A 274 35.89 9.94 -32.36
C ARG A 274 35.58 8.74 -31.41
N PRO A 275 34.72 7.76 -31.78
CA PRO A 275 33.27 7.77 -32.07
C PRO A 275 32.52 6.62 -31.32
N ALA A 276 31.17 6.57 -31.35
CA ALA A 276 30.40 5.35 -31.03
C ALA A 276 29.21 5.23 -31.99
N GLN A 277 29.32 4.34 -32.98
CA GLN A 277 28.68 3.01 -33.06
C GLN A 277 27.17 3.06 -33.34
N ALA A 278 26.84 2.60 -34.54
CA ALA A 278 25.50 2.43 -35.07
C ALA A 278 24.87 1.14 -34.52
N VAL A 279 23.60 1.23 -34.09
CA VAL A 279 22.72 0.08 -33.90
C VAL A 279 21.47 0.30 -34.75
N GLN A 280 21.22 -0.64 -35.66
CA GLN A 280 20.05 -0.66 -36.54
C GLN A 280 18.84 -1.22 -35.79
N PRO A 281 17.60 -0.72 -36.00
CA PRO A 281 16.41 -1.48 -35.72
C PRO A 281 15.92 -2.22 -36.97
N GLY A 282 15.80 -3.53 -36.81
CA GLY A 282 15.16 -4.44 -37.76
C GLY A 282 13.65 -4.18 -37.88
N LYS A 283 13.16 -4.48 -39.08
CA LYS A 283 11.78 -4.38 -39.55
C LYS A 283 10.83 -5.29 -38.75
N VAL A 284 9.62 -4.83 -38.47
CA VAL A 284 8.41 -5.64 -38.70
C VAL A 284 7.30 -4.74 -39.25
N GLY A 285 6.95 -4.99 -40.50
CA GLY A 285 5.78 -4.42 -41.17
C GLY A 285 4.55 -5.27 -40.90
N SER A 286 3.42 -4.58 -40.90
CA SER A 286 2.06 -5.10 -40.90
C SER A 286 1.74 -5.89 -42.16
N GLN A 287 0.86 -6.88 -42.05
CA GLN A 287 -0.17 -7.15 -43.06
C GLN A 287 -1.33 -7.96 -42.46
N ARG A 288 -2.54 -7.50 -42.77
CA ARG A 288 -3.85 -8.09 -42.49
C ARG A 288 -4.19 -9.07 -43.62
N ALA A 289 -4.73 -10.25 -43.31
CA ALA A 289 -5.77 -10.93 -44.11
C ALA A 289 -6.42 -12.06 -43.29
N GLN A 290 -7.69 -12.32 -43.60
CA GLN A 290 -8.67 -13.16 -42.91
C GLN A 290 -8.53 -14.64 -43.28
N HIS A 291 -8.80 -15.55 -42.35
CA HIS A 291 -9.80 -16.66 -42.40
C HIS A 291 -9.41 -17.89 -41.56
N GLU A 292 -10.45 -18.39 -40.88
CA GLU A 292 -10.75 -19.78 -40.51
C GLU A 292 -10.08 -20.49 -39.31
N LYS A 293 -10.92 -21.35 -38.74
CA LYS A 293 -10.89 -21.95 -37.40
C LYS A 293 -10.10 -23.27 -37.40
N GLU A 294 -9.53 -23.59 -36.23
CA GLU A 294 -9.34 -24.92 -35.59
C GLU A 294 -7.94 -25.22 -34.98
N PRO A 295 -7.83 -26.09 -33.94
CA PRO A 295 -7.24 -25.74 -32.65
C PRO A 295 -5.76 -26.09 -32.46
N LEU A 296 -5.13 -25.36 -31.54
CA LEU A 296 -3.72 -25.48 -31.15
C LEU A 296 -3.45 -26.77 -30.36
N LYS A 297 -2.62 -27.66 -30.93
CA LYS A 297 -1.87 -28.70 -30.21
C LYS A 297 -0.69 -28.07 -29.47
N THR A 298 -0.52 -28.52 -28.23
CA THR A 298 0.59 -28.25 -27.31
C THR A 298 1.95 -28.56 -27.92
N ARG A 299 2.91 -27.64 -27.77
CA ARG A 299 4.36 -27.93 -27.91
C ARG A 299 5.18 -27.21 -26.85
N GLU A 300 6.15 -27.98 -26.36
CA GLU A 300 6.99 -27.88 -25.17
C GLU A 300 7.98 -26.69 -25.13
N PRO A 301 8.51 -26.35 -23.94
CA PRO A 301 9.29 -25.13 -23.73
C PRO A 301 10.73 -25.26 -24.25
N ARG A 302 11.19 -24.24 -24.97
CA ARG A 302 12.60 -24.11 -25.38
C ARG A 302 13.43 -23.42 -24.28
N THR A 303 14.46 -24.17 -23.89
CA THR A 303 15.76 -23.84 -23.30
C THR A 303 16.14 -22.36 -23.07
N VAL A 304 16.57 -22.15 -21.84
CA VAL A 304 17.20 -20.98 -21.22
C VAL A 304 18.46 -20.55 -21.98
N LEU A 305 18.55 -19.25 -22.34
CA LEU A 305 19.80 -18.59 -22.68
C LEU A 305 20.14 -17.58 -21.58
N GLN A 306 21.23 -17.85 -20.89
CA GLN A 306 21.88 -16.95 -19.94
C GLN A 306 22.40 -15.71 -20.69
N GLY A 307 21.86 -14.54 -20.35
CA GLY A 307 22.35 -13.23 -20.79
C GLY A 307 22.94 -12.49 -19.59
N LYS A 308 24.15 -11.96 -19.77
CA LYS A 308 24.96 -11.23 -18.79
C LYS A 308 24.25 -9.94 -18.35
N GLU A 309 24.19 -9.71 -17.04
CA GLU A 309 23.80 -8.43 -16.45
C GLU A 309 24.91 -7.41 -16.71
N GLU A 310 24.60 -6.32 -17.41
CA GLU A 310 25.45 -5.12 -17.48
C GLU A 310 24.91 -4.10 -16.48
N ASP A 311 25.73 -3.77 -15.48
CA ASP A 311 25.43 -2.78 -14.44
C ASP A 311 25.28 -1.37 -15.06
N ILE A 312 24.05 -0.87 -15.11
CA ILE A 312 23.76 0.51 -15.46
C ILE A 312 23.82 1.33 -14.16
N ASN A 313 24.95 1.99 -13.92
CA ASN A 313 25.12 2.91 -12.80
C ASN A 313 24.32 4.19 -13.07
N VAL A 314 23.06 4.24 -12.61
CA VAL A 314 22.25 5.45 -12.58
C VAL A 314 22.59 6.15 -11.26
N GLU A 315 23.35 7.24 -11.31
CA GLU A 315 23.48 8.13 -10.15
C GLU A 315 22.08 8.62 -9.76
N GLU A 316 21.59 8.13 -8.62
CA GLU A 316 20.38 8.64 -8.00
C GLU A 316 20.62 10.08 -7.56
N GLU A 317 20.24 11.05 -8.40
CA GLU A 317 19.94 12.40 -7.91
C GLU A 317 18.77 12.28 -6.92
N LYS A 318 19.12 12.21 -5.63
CA LYS A 318 18.14 12.27 -4.54
C LYS A 318 17.39 13.60 -4.65
N LEU A 319 16.16 13.53 -5.14
CA LEU A 319 15.20 14.62 -5.05
C LEU A 319 15.00 14.98 -3.57
N ASP A 320 15.53 16.14 -3.19
CA ASP A 320 15.38 16.69 -1.86
C ASP A 320 13.96 17.27 -1.69
N ILE A 321 13.07 16.41 -1.18
CA ILE A 321 11.66 16.71 -0.95
C ILE A 321 11.50 17.92 0.00
N GLU A 322 12.44 18.13 0.92
CA GLU A 322 12.37 19.27 1.85
C GLU A 322 12.59 20.59 1.10
N LYS A 323 13.48 20.60 0.12
CA LYS A 323 13.75 21.78 -0.73
C LYS A 323 12.54 22.16 -1.58
N LEU A 324 11.86 21.17 -2.16
CA LEU A 324 10.62 21.35 -2.93
C LEU A 324 9.45 21.88 -2.07
N VAL A 325 9.32 21.37 -0.84
CA VAL A 325 8.29 21.84 0.12
C VAL A 325 8.58 23.28 0.57
N MET A 326 9.85 23.65 0.74
CA MET A 326 10.26 25.01 1.10
C MET A 326 10.00 26.02 -0.03
N GLU A 327 10.29 25.66 -1.28
CA GLU A 327 9.97 26.51 -2.45
C GLU A 327 8.45 26.70 -2.62
N TYR A 328 7.66 25.64 -2.45
CA TYR A 328 6.20 25.72 -2.50
C TYR A 328 5.62 26.64 -1.41
N ARG A 329 6.20 26.61 -0.20
CA ARG A 329 5.80 27.51 0.90
C ARG A 329 6.19 28.97 0.65
N ARG A 330 7.34 29.23 0.01
CA ARG A 330 7.77 30.59 -0.35
C ARG A 330 6.87 31.23 -1.41
N GLY A 331 6.41 30.47 -2.40
CA GLY A 331 5.54 30.97 -3.48
C GLY A 331 4.15 31.44 -3.04
N ARG A 332 3.66 31.03 -1.85
CA ARG A 332 2.36 31.48 -1.33
C ARG A 332 2.42 32.77 -0.52
N ASN A 333 3.60 33.18 -0.06
CA ASN A 333 3.76 34.34 0.83
C ASN A 333 4.08 35.66 0.10
N THR A 334 4.23 35.64 -1.22
CA THR A 334 4.47 36.84 -2.05
C THR A 334 3.22 37.30 -2.83
N GLY A 335 2.04 36.78 -2.48
CA GLY A 335 0.76 37.12 -3.11
C GLY A 335 -0.29 37.62 -2.11
N LYS A 336 0.09 38.55 -1.24
CA LYS A 336 -0.83 39.37 -0.45
C LYS A 336 -0.55 40.83 -0.68
#